data_AF-A0A524QGH5-F1
#
_entry.id   AF-A0A524QGH5-F1
#
_cell.length_a   1.000
_cell.length_b   1.000
_cell.length_c   1.000
_cell.angle_alpha   90.00
_cell.angle_beta   90.00
_cell.angle_gamma   90.00
#
_symmetry.space_group_name_H-M   'P 1'
#
loop_
_entity.id
_entity.type
_entity.pdbx_description
1 polymer ?
#
loop_
_entity_poly.entity_id
_entity_poly.type
_entity_poly.pdbx_seq_one_letter_code
_entity_poly.pdbx_strand_id
1 'polypeptide(L)'
;MRTIKRKIAAVIPVALVAILMILLSRSDKKSEVILSPEPRSGTAIILTGAAARIPQEAALLEELDRRGLLKDLVFISGASSGALNSVMLNGILSGRMTWDEYRNMLYGLRNSDIFLQEGKKLPVNTSPARALYKSVIEEKLGYYRIGDLPYTTAISITHPEDLYLKRTNYRMFNRK
;
A
#
# COMPACT_ATOMS: atom_id res chain seq x y z
N MET A 1 36.16 31.52 -57.40
CA MET A 1 36.79 31.09 -56.12
C MET A 1 36.16 31.63 -54.83
N ARG A 2 35.59 32.85 -54.78
CA ARG A 2 35.01 33.42 -53.53
C ARG A 2 33.66 32.80 -53.10
N THR A 3 32.83 32.35 -54.03
CA THR A 3 31.51 31.74 -53.76
C THR A 3 31.58 30.34 -53.17
N ILE A 4 32.58 29.54 -53.57
CA ILE A 4 32.81 28.18 -53.03
C ILE A 4 33.29 28.24 -51.58
N LYS A 5 34.18 29.17 -51.23
CA LYS A 5 34.65 29.37 -49.85
C LYS A 5 33.54 29.77 -48.89
N ARG A 6 32.54 30.56 -49.33
CA ARG A 6 31.36 30.94 -48.54
C ARG A 6 30.40 29.77 -48.28
N LYS A 7 30.22 28.87 -49.26
CA LYS A 7 29.37 27.67 -49.08
C LYS A 7 30.01 26.68 -48.10
N ILE A 8 31.33 26.49 -48.16
CA ILE A 8 32.06 25.62 -47.21
C ILE A 8 32.02 26.20 -45.79
N ALA A 9 32.18 27.52 -45.64
CA ALA A 9 32.12 28.19 -44.34
C ALA A 9 30.73 28.12 -43.66
N ALA A 10 29.64 27.99 -44.44
CA ALA A 10 28.29 27.86 -43.91
C ALA A 10 27.89 26.42 -43.55
N VAL A 11 28.55 25.41 -44.13
CA VAL A 11 28.27 23.98 -43.87
C VAL A 11 28.90 23.52 -42.55
N ILE A 12 30.08 24.05 -42.21
CA ILE A 12 30.81 23.70 -40.99
C ILE A 12 30.01 23.98 -39.70
N PRO A 13 29.40 25.17 -39.48
CA PRO A 13 28.63 25.42 -38.26
C PRO A 13 27.36 24.56 -38.18
N VAL A 14 26.70 24.28 -39.31
CA VAL A 14 25.52 23.40 -39.33
C VAL A 14 25.88 21.96 -38.98
N ALA A 15 26.99 21.45 -39.51
CA ALA A 15 27.50 20.13 -39.16
C ALA A 15 27.90 20.04 -37.68
N LEU A 16 28.52 21.08 -37.13
CA LEU A 16 28.89 21.16 -35.71
C LEU A 16 27.66 21.16 -34.80
N VAL A 17 26.60 21.90 -35.15
CA VAL A 17 25.34 21.90 -34.41
C VAL A 17 24.65 20.53 -34.49
N ALA A 18 24.65 19.89 -35.66
CA ALA A 18 24.10 18.54 -35.81
C ALA A 18 24.86 17.51 -34.98
N ILE A 19 26.20 17.57 -34.97
CA ILE A 19 27.05 16.69 -34.15
C ILE A 19 26.80 16.95 -32.65
N LEU A 20 26.70 18.22 -32.24
CA LEU A 20 26.40 18.58 -30.86
C LEU A 20 25.02 18.08 -30.43
N MET A 21 24.00 18.19 -31.29
CA MET A 21 22.65 17.67 -31.04
C MET A 21 22.62 16.13 -30.94
N ILE A 22 23.43 15.43 -31.75
CA ILE A 22 23.58 13.97 -31.67
C ILE A 22 24.31 13.56 -30.38
N LEU A 23 25.35 14.31 -29.97
CA LEU A 23 26.08 14.07 -28.73
C LEU A 23 25.21 14.35 -27.50
N LEU A 24 24.43 15.43 -27.51
CA LEU A 24 23.46 15.76 -26.46
C LEU A 24 22.32 14.73 -26.39
N SER A 25 21.81 14.27 -27.53
CA SER A 25 20.78 13.21 -27.58
C SER A 25 21.31 11.83 -27.13
N ARG A 26 22.63 11.62 -27.14
CA ARG A 26 23.27 10.40 -26.61
C ARG A 26 23.61 10.49 -25.13
N SER A 27 23.49 11.67 -24.50
CA SER A 27 23.94 11.88 -23.11
C SER A 27 23.00 11.29 -22.06
N ASP A 28 21.78 10.89 -22.39
CA ASP A 28 20.84 10.30 -21.42
C ASP A 28 20.14 9.04 -21.96
N LYS A 29 20.91 7.95 -21.98
CA LYS A 29 20.35 6.64 -21.63
C LYS A 29 21.34 5.92 -20.73
N LYS A 30 21.57 6.48 -19.53
CA LYS A 30 21.88 5.63 -18.39
C LYS A 30 20.64 4.76 -18.20
N SER A 31 20.69 3.53 -18.69
CA SER A 31 19.82 2.48 -18.17
C SER A 31 20.00 2.53 -16.66
N GLU A 32 18.99 3.01 -15.93
CA GLU A 32 18.92 2.73 -14.50
C GLU A 32 19.04 1.22 -14.39
N VAL A 33 20.20 0.77 -13.91
CA VAL A 33 20.33 -0.59 -13.41
C VAL A 33 19.32 -0.62 -12.28
N ILE A 34 18.16 -1.24 -12.53
CA ILE A 34 17.24 -1.63 -11.48
C ILE A 34 18.04 -2.66 -10.69
N LEU A 35 18.79 -2.15 -9.70
CA LEU A 35 19.40 -2.97 -8.67
C LEU A 35 18.23 -3.77 -8.11
N SER A 36 18.21 -5.06 -8.43
CA SER A 36 17.25 -5.97 -7.80
C SER A 36 17.44 -5.77 -6.29
N PRO A 37 16.38 -5.41 -5.55
CA PRO A 37 16.52 -5.16 -4.13
C PRO A 37 17.23 -6.36 -3.50
N GLU A 38 18.24 -6.11 -2.69
CA GLU A 38 18.99 -7.19 -2.05
C GLU A 38 18.02 -8.16 -1.38
N PRO A 39 18.24 -9.48 -1.51
CA PRO A 39 17.35 -10.46 -0.91
C PRO A 39 17.30 -10.22 0.60
N ARG A 40 16.14 -9.77 1.08
CA ARG A 40 15.85 -9.61 2.50
C ARG A 40 15.36 -10.94 3.05
N SER A 41 16.03 -11.46 4.07
CA SER A 41 15.56 -12.60 4.85
C SER A 41 14.96 -12.11 6.16
N GLY A 42 13.88 -12.76 6.61
CA GLY A 42 13.27 -12.49 7.90
C GLY A 42 11.86 -13.07 7.99
N THR A 43 11.08 -12.56 8.93
CA THR A 43 9.70 -12.97 9.15
C THR A 43 8.75 -12.25 8.20
N ALA A 44 7.86 -13.00 7.56
CA ALA A 44 6.73 -12.46 6.82
C ALA A 44 5.43 -12.83 7.55
N ILE A 45 4.54 -11.85 7.73
CA ILE A 45 3.22 -12.08 8.31
C ILE A 45 2.17 -11.95 7.21
N ILE A 46 1.24 -12.90 7.17
CA ILE A 46 0.10 -12.89 6.25
C ILE A 46 -1.19 -13.02 7.07
N LEU A 47 -2.05 -12.00 6.96
CA LEU A 47 -3.27 -11.85 7.74
C LEU A 47 -4.50 -12.01 6.85
N THR A 48 -5.37 -12.93 7.22
CA THR A 48 -6.63 -13.19 6.51
C THR A 48 -7.74 -12.24 6.94
N GLY A 49 -8.88 -12.31 6.26
CA GLY A 49 -10.11 -11.70 6.75
C GLY A 49 -10.77 -12.56 7.84
N ALA A 50 -10.95 -11.99 9.01
CA ALA A 50 -11.56 -12.63 10.18
C ALA A 50 -12.83 -11.91 10.68
N ALA A 51 -13.20 -10.77 10.08
CA ALA A 51 -14.38 -9.97 10.41
C ALA A 51 -14.49 -9.73 11.93
N ALA A 52 -15.54 -10.24 12.58
CA ALA A 52 -15.75 -10.10 14.03
C ALA A 52 -14.65 -10.76 14.89
N ARG A 53 -13.80 -11.62 14.31
CA ARG A 53 -12.67 -12.26 15.00
C ARG A 53 -11.38 -11.45 14.90
N ILE A 54 -11.41 -10.21 14.39
CA ILE A 54 -10.25 -9.31 14.35
C ILE A 54 -9.51 -9.19 15.71
N PRO A 55 -10.16 -9.21 16.90
CA PRO A 55 -9.43 -9.14 18.17
C PRO A 55 -8.62 -10.40 18.48
N GLN A 56 -9.01 -11.56 17.95
CA GLN A 56 -8.25 -12.81 18.12
C GLN A 56 -6.95 -12.77 17.32
N GLU A 57 -6.99 -12.23 16.09
CA GLU A 57 -5.80 -11.99 15.29
C GLU A 57 -4.88 -10.96 15.96
N ALA A 58 -5.43 -9.87 16.49
CA ALA A 58 -4.66 -8.86 17.22
C ALA A 58 -3.99 -9.44 18.47
N ALA A 59 -4.70 -10.27 19.25
CA ALA A 59 -4.12 -10.91 20.44
C ALA A 59 -3.00 -11.90 20.10
N LEU A 60 -3.11 -12.62 18.97
CA LEU A 60 -2.03 -13.46 18.48
C LEU A 60 -0.80 -12.62 18.10
N LEU A 61 -1.00 -11.51 17.37
CA LEU A 61 0.09 -10.63 16.98
C LEU A 61 0.81 -10.02 18.19
N GLU A 62 0.06 -9.60 19.21
CA GLU A 62 0.60 -9.12 20.47
C GLU A 62 1.49 -10.19 21.14
N GLU A 63 1.03 -11.44 21.18
CA GLU A 63 1.81 -12.52 21.79
C GLU A 63 3.08 -12.85 20.99
N LEU A 64 3.02 -12.78 19.66
CA LEU A 64 4.19 -12.95 18.79
C LEU A 64 5.21 -11.83 19.01
N ASP A 65 4.74 -10.59 19.11
CA ASP A 65 5.58 -9.42 19.39
C ASP A 65 6.25 -9.52 20.77
N ARG A 66 5.46 -9.86 21.81
CA ARG A 66 5.95 -10.04 23.18
C ARG A 66 7.03 -11.12 23.28
N ARG A 67 6.93 -12.18 22.47
CA ARG A 67 7.95 -13.24 22.37
C ARG A 67 9.17 -12.85 21.54
N GLY A 68 9.18 -11.65 20.96
CA GLY A 68 10.25 -11.15 20.10
C GLY A 68 10.29 -11.80 18.72
N LEU A 69 9.22 -12.47 18.30
CA LEU A 69 9.15 -13.16 17.00
C LEU A 69 8.96 -12.18 15.83
N LEU A 70 8.64 -10.91 16.11
CA LEU A 70 8.46 -9.85 15.10
C LEU A 70 9.68 -8.93 14.97
N LYS A 71 10.79 -9.22 15.67
CA LYS A 71 12.01 -8.38 15.65
C LYS A 71 12.65 -8.25 14.27
N ASP A 72 12.54 -9.29 13.45
CA ASP A 72 13.09 -9.35 12.09
C ASP A 72 11.96 -9.40 11.04
N LEU A 73 10.91 -8.60 11.26
CA LEU A 73 9.77 -8.52 10.35
C LEU A 73 10.17 -7.79 9.07
N VAL A 74 10.09 -8.49 7.93
CA VAL A 74 10.45 -7.95 6.62
C VAL A 74 9.25 -7.68 5.72
N PHE A 75 8.08 -8.26 6.04
CA PHE A 75 6.89 -8.13 5.21
C PHE A 75 5.60 -8.36 5.98
N ILE A 76 4.56 -7.58 5.66
CA ILE A 76 3.20 -7.73 6.18
C ILE A 76 2.23 -7.79 5.00
N SER A 77 1.31 -8.73 4.99
CA SER A 77 0.21 -8.78 4.02
C SER A 77 -1.13 -8.96 4.72
N GLY A 78 -2.17 -8.27 4.24
CA GLY A 78 -3.50 -8.37 4.84
C GLY A 78 -4.65 -8.26 3.84
N ALA A 79 -5.75 -8.97 4.11
CA ALA A 79 -7.01 -8.85 3.39
C ALA A 79 -8.18 -8.59 4.35
N SER A 80 -9.11 -7.71 3.96
CA SER A 80 -10.29 -7.35 4.78
C SER A 80 -9.88 -6.87 6.19
N SER A 81 -10.40 -7.46 7.28
CA SER A 81 -9.97 -7.13 8.65
C SER A 81 -8.49 -7.37 8.91
N GLY A 82 -7.88 -8.34 8.21
CA GLY A 82 -6.43 -8.56 8.25
C GLY A 82 -5.65 -7.37 7.70
N ALA A 83 -6.20 -6.64 6.72
CA ALA A 83 -5.59 -5.40 6.24
C ALA A 83 -5.62 -4.29 7.30
N LEU A 84 -6.69 -4.21 8.10
CA LEU A 84 -6.73 -3.30 9.24
C LEU A 84 -5.64 -3.67 10.24
N ASN A 85 -5.54 -4.94 10.64
CA ASN A 85 -4.46 -5.42 11.50
C ASN A 85 -3.06 -5.14 10.91
N SER A 86 -2.86 -5.26 9.59
CA SER A 86 -1.58 -4.92 8.95
C SER A 86 -1.19 -3.46 9.15
N VAL A 87 -2.14 -2.53 8.99
CA VAL A 87 -1.90 -1.10 9.21
C VAL A 87 -1.65 -0.81 10.68
N MET A 88 -2.43 -1.41 11.58
CA MET A 88 -2.27 -1.20 13.02
C MET A 88 -0.95 -1.77 13.54
N LEU A 89 -0.52 -2.93 13.06
CA LEU A 89 0.78 -3.52 13.40
C LEU A 89 1.94 -2.61 13.01
N ASN A 90 1.87 -1.94 11.85
CA ASN A 90 2.84 -0.91 11.47
C ASN A 90 2.88 0.25 12.49
N GLY A 91 1.71 0.73 12.93
CA GLY A 91 1.60 1.75 13.98
C GLY A 91 2.21 1.30 15.31
N ILE A 92 2.00 0.03 15.68
CA ILE A 92 2.49 -0.52 16.94
C ILE A 92 4.00 -0.72 16.94
N LEU A 93 4.53 -1.39 15.92
CA LEU A 93 5.96 -1.68 15.82
C LEU A 93 6.82 -0.41 15.63
N SER A 94 6.23 0.67 15.12
CA SER A 94 6.89 1.98 15.01
C SER A 94 6.71 2.88 16.24
N GLY A 95 6.01 2.40 17.28
CA GLY A 95 5.78 3.15 18.52
C GLY A 95 4.76 4.30 18.40
N ARG A 96 4.00 4.37 17.31
CA ARG A 96 2.91 5.37 17.12
C ARG A 96 1.61 4.98 17.83
N MET A 97 1.51 3.72 18.26
CA MET A 97 0.40 3.18 19.05
C MET A 97 0.92 2.05 19.95
N THR A 98 0.28 1.83 21.09
CA THR A 98 0.56 0.69 21.97
C THR A 98 -0.47 -0.43 21.77
N TRP A 99 -0.11 -1.67 22.14
CA TRP A 99 -1.04 -2.79 22.14
C TRP A 99 -2.28 -2.53 22.98
N ASP A 100 -2.13 -1.86 24.13
CA ASP A 100 -3.26 -1.53 25.01
C ASP A 100 -4.20 -0.49 24.41
N GLU A 101 -3.68 0.55 23.74
CA GLU A 101 -4.51 1.48 22.99
C GLU A 101 -5.29 0.76 21.89
N TYR A 102 -4.65 -0.15 21.18
CA TYR A 102 -5.31 -0.89 20.11
C TYR A 102 -6.37 -1.86 20.65
N ARG A 103 -6.07 -2.56 21.74
CA ARG A 103 -7.02 -3.42 22.47
C ARG A 103 -8.26 -2.62 22.89
N ASN A 104 -8.04 -1.49 23.57
CA ASN A 104 -9.14 -0.64 24.04
C ASN A 104 -9.98 -0.09 22.89
N MET A 105 -9.35 0.24 21.74
CA MET A 105 -10.06 0.63 20.54
C MET A 105 -10.97 -0.51 20.06
N LEU A 106 -10.42 -1.72 19.84
CA LEU A 106 -11.18 -2.86 19.32
C LEU A 106 -12.39 -3.22 20.19
N TYR A 107 -12.23 -3.24 21.52
CA TYR A 107 -13.31 -3.55 22.45
C TYR A 107 -14.26 -2.36 22.71
N GLY A 108 -13.84 -1.13 22.39
CA GLY A 108 -14.65 0.07 22.52
C GLY A 108 -15.54 0.38 21.31
N LEU A 109 -15.36 -0.32 20.19
CA LEU A 109 -16.15 -0.09 18.97
C LEU A 109 -17.62 -0.46 19.15
N ARG A 110 -18.50 0.46 18.75
CA ARG A 110 -19.95 0.25 18.71
C ARG A 110 -20.42 0.18 17.27
N ASN A 111 -21.60 -0.38 17.05
CA ASN A 111 -22.21 -0.44 15.72
C ASN A 111 -22.33 0.94 15.07
N SER A 112 -22.68 1.97 15.85
CA SER A 112 -22.79 3.36 15.38
C SER A 112 -21.47 3.95 14.88
N ASP A 113 -20.34 3.41 15.33
CA ASP A 113 -19.01 3.84 14.90
C ASP A 113 -18.62 3.18 13.56
N ILE A 114 -19.33 2.12 13.14
CA ILE A 114 -19.09 1.39 11.90
C ILE A 114 -20.13 1.74 10.83
N PHE A 115 -21.41 1.74 11.17
CA PHE A 115 -22.48 2.03 10.22
C PHE A 115 -23.71 2.66 10.88
N LEU A 116 -24.44 3.44 10.07
CA LEU A 116 -25.79 3.88 10.38
C LEU A 116 -26.78 3.07 9.54
N GLN A 117 -27.82 2.57 10.20
CA GLN A 117 -28.88 1.81 9.56
C GLN A 117 -30.19 2.60 9.62
N GLU A 118 -30.56 3.20 8.50
CA GLU A 118 -31.83 3.88 8.32
C GLU A 118 -32.87 2.88 7.79
N GLY A 119 -33.63 2.29 8.71
CA GLY A 119 -34.63 1.25 8.40
C GLY A 119 -34.00 -0.12 8.05
N LYS A 120 -34.64 -0.87 7.15
CA LYS A 120 -34.24 -2.26 6.80
C LYS A 120 -33.65 -2.39 5.39
N LYS A 121 -32.85 -1.42 4.94
CA LYS A 121 -32.27 -1.39 3.59
C LYS A 121 -30.76 -1.64 3.60
N LEU A 122 -30.28 -2.27 2.53
CA LEU A 122 -28.86 -2.43 2.20
C LEU A 122 -28.56 -1.69 0.89
N PRO A 123 -27.34 -1.18 0.68
CA PRO A 123 -26.22 -1.16 1.64
C PRO A 123 -26.46 -0.19 2.80
N VAL A 124 -25.83 -0.44 3.94
CA VAL A 124 -25.84 0.48 5.10
C VAL A 124 -24.93 1.67 4.87
N ASN A 125 -25.18 2.78 5.56
CA ASN A 125 -24.31 3.96 5.50
C ASN A 125 -23.05 3.72 6.33
N THR A 126 -21.90 3.60 5.67
CA THR A 126 -20.58 3.32 6.30
C THR A 126 -19.72 4.57 6.50
N SER A 127 -20.32 5.77 6.42
CA SER A 127 -19.62 7.03 6.70
C SER A 127 -18.95 7.07 8.08
N PRO A 128 -19.56 6.52 9.17
CA PRO A 128 -18.88 6.43 10.47
C PRO A 128 -17.57 5.64 10.41
N ALA A 129 -17.57 4.45 9.77
CA ALA A 129 -16.34 3.66 9.63
C ALA A 129 -15.25 4.44 8.88
N ARG A 130 -15.60 5.17 7.81
CA ARG A 130 -14.63 5.99 7.07
C ARG A 130 -14.03 7.11 7.94
N ALA A 131 -14.87 7.77 8.73
CA ALA A 131 -14.41 8.80 9.66
C ALA A 131 -13.50 8.21 10.76
N LEU A 132 -13.88 7.06 11.31
CA LEU A 132 -13.05 6.32 12.26
C LEU A 132 -11.68 5.98 11.65
N TYR A 133 -11.65 5.38 10.46
CA TYR A 133 -10.38 5.02 9.80
C TYR A 133 -9.52 6.24 9.54
N LYS A 134 -10.10 7.36 9.10
CA LYS A 134 -9.38 8.61 8.91
C LYS A 134 -8.78 9.12 10.22
N SER A 135 -9.57 9.19 11.29
CA SER A 135 -9.09 9.68 12.60
C SER A 135 -7.96 8.83 13.17
N VAL A 136 -7.99 7.51 12.95
CA VAL A 136 -6.96 6.61 13.46
C VAL A 136 -5.74 6.59 12.54
N ILE A 137 -5.92 6.35 11.25
CA ILE A 137 -4.83 6.07 10.31
C ILE A 137 -4.15 7.36 9.87
N GLU A 138 -4.91 8.39 9.50
CA GLU A 138 -4.34 9.65 9.02
C GLU A 138 -3.97 10.55 10.19
N GLU A 139 -4.91 10.83 11.09
CA GLU A 139 -4.72 11.87 12.11
C GLU A 139 -3.86 11.39 13.29
N LYS A 140 -4.10 10.18 13.81
CA LYS A 140 -3.31 9.62 14.91
C LYS A 140 -2.01 8.97 14.44
N LEU A 141 -2.06 8.11 13.44
CA LEU A 141 -0.88 7.36 12.98
C LEU A 141 -0.07 8.12 11.92
N GLY A 142 -0.60 9.16 11.28
CA GLY A 142 0.14 9.94 10.28
C GLY A 142 0.37 9.19 8.95
N TYR A 143 -0.45 8.19 8.63
CA TYR A 143 -0.36 7.43 7.38
C TYR A 143 -1.43 7.92 6.40
N TYR A 144 -1.04 8.59 5.33
CA TYR A 144 -1.92 9.10 4.28
C TYR A 144 -1.91 8.23 3.03
N ARG A 145 -0.84 7.44 2.85
CA ARG A 145 -0.59 6.57 1.70
C ARG A 145 0.05 5.27 2.16
N ILE A 146 -0.08 4.22 1.36
CA ILE A 146 0.54 2.92 1.70
C ILE A 146 2.07 3.00 1.83
N GLY A 147 2.71 3.94 1.13
CA GLY A 147 4.14 4.20 1.23
C GLY A 147 4.59 4.86 2.53
N ASP A 148 3.65 5.32 3.37
CA ASP A 148 3.97 5.91 4.67
C ASP A 148 4.15 4.83 5.76
N LEU A 149 3.81 3.58 5.45
CA LEU A 149 3.93 2.44 6.36
C LEU A 149 5.42 2.08 6.55
N PRO A 150 5.92 2.01 7.81
CA PRO A 150 7.34 1.73 8.09
C PRO A 150 7.83 0.37 7.59
N TYR A 151 6.96 -0.63 7.51
CA TYR A 151 7.28 -1.97 7.02
C TYR A 151 6.68 -2.19 5.64
N THR A 152 7.39 -2.93 4.78
CA THR A 152 6.87 -3.33 3.47
C THR A 152 5.56 -4.08 3.65
N THR A 153 4.47 -3.47 3.17
CA THR A 153 3.11 -3.93 3.43
C THR A 153 2.32 -4.05 2.15
N ALA A 154 1.62 -5.17 1.97
CA ALA A 154 0.65 -5.38 0.91
C ALA A 154 -0.77 -5.48 1.48
N ILE A 155 -1.73 -4.82 0.83
CA ILE A 155 -3.14 -4.90 1.18
C ILE A 155 -3.92 -5.36 -0.05
N SER A 156 -4.71 -6.42 0.09
CA SER A 156 -5.56 -6.91 -0.98
C SER A 156 -6.85 -6.10 -1.08
N ILE A 157 -7.09 -5.53 -2.25
CA ILE A 157 -8.31 -4.78 -2.59
C ILE A 157 -8.88 -5.40 -3.86
N THR A 158 -10.20 -5.48 -3.92
CA THR A 158 -10.92 -5.96 -5.11
C THR A 158 -11.73 -4.79 -5.65
N HIS A 159 -11.46 -4.38 -6.89
CA HIS A 159 -12.26 -3.39 -7.59
C HIS A 159 -13.32 -4.12 -8.43
N PRO A 160 -14.60 -4.10 -8.05
CA PRO A 160 -15.61 -4.95 -8.69
C PRO A 160 -15.85 -4.61 -10.17
N GLU A 161 -15.59 -3.37 -10.57
CA GLU A 161 -15.74 -2.89 -11.94
C GLU A 161 -14.72 -3.52 -12.89
N ASP A 162 -13.52 -3.81 -12.39
CA ASP A 162 -12.40 -4.38 -13.15
C ASP A 162 -12.57 -5.88 -13.42
N LEU A 163 -13.50 -6.52 -12.71
CA LEU A 163 -13.73 -7.96 -12.78
C LEU A 163 -14.70 -8.35 -13.91
N TYR A 164 -15.14 -7.40 -14.75
CA TYR A 164 -16.16 -7.63 -15.79
C TYR A 164 -17.38 -8.42 -15.26
N LEU A 165 -17.76 -8.21 -13.98
CA LEU A 165 -18.80 -8.97 -13.26
C LEU A 165 -20.24 -8.63 -13.69
N LYS A 166 -20.45 -8.30 -14.96
CA LYS A 166 -21.76 -8.39 -15.56
C LYS A 166 -22.06 -9.88 -15.81
N ARG A 167 -22.76 -10.46 -14.84
CA ARG A 167 -23.51 -11.74 -14.85
C ARG A 167 -22.82 -12.86 -14.05
N THR A 168 -23.57 -13.37 -13.07
CA THR A 168 -23.37 -14.58 -12.25
C THR A 168 -22.27 -14.55 -11.18
N ASN A 169 -22.72 -14.37 -9.92
CA ASN A 169 -21.97 -14.76 -8.73
C ASN A 169 -22.03 -16.28 -8.58
N TYR A 170 -20.89 -16.95 -8.44
CA TYR A 170 -20.83 -18.36 -8.05
C TYR A 170 -20.59 -18.49 -6.56
N ARG A 171 -21.41 -19.30 -5.89
CA ARG A 171 -21.24 -19.67 -4.48
C ARG A 171 -20.82 -21.12 -4.41
N MET A 172 -19.54 -21.37 -4.14
CA MET A 172 -19.07 -22.72 -3.82
C MET A 172 -19.31 -23.00 -2.33
N PHE A 173 -19.95 -24.13 -2.04
CA PHE A 173 -20.05 -24.68 -0.69
C PHE A 173 -19.72 -26.18 -0.76
N ASN A 174 -19.11 -26.70 0.31
CA ASN A 174 -18.95 -28.12 0.54
C ASN A 174 -19.90 -28.51 1.69
N ARG A 175 -20.66 -29.59 1.52
CA ARG A 175 -21.35 -30.27 2.62
C ARG A 175 -20.54 -31.50 3.00
N LYS A 176 -19.89 -31.45 4.14
CA LYS A 176 -19.73 -32.62 5.01
C LYS A 176 -20.25 -32.25 6.38
#